data_AF-A0A383DXC8-F1
#
_entry.id   AF-A0A383DXC8-F1
#
_cell.length_a   1.000
_cell.length_b   1.000
_cell.length_c   1.000
_cell.angle_alpha   90.00
_cell.angle_beta   90.00
_cell.angle_gamma   90.00
#
_symmetry.space_group_name_H-M   'P 1'
#
loop_
_entity.id
_entity.type
_entity.pdbx_description
1 polymer ?
#
loop_
_entity_poly.entity_id
_entity_poly.type
_entity_poly.pdbx_seq_one_letter_code
_entity_poly.pdbx_strand_id
1 'polypeptide(L)'
;VGVAFFVDVHTIGPRMNYKKLLLLLLFSFVLSQTGGGANTTNDEPLTGKEAQSRQSIDGVAAFVGDKTILKSDINQALSMAVFQQRLNPNNDANKILKLKREIVRSVVNRKVVLMMAELDSIVVSDKEIDRTLED
;
A
#
# COMPACT_ATOMS: atom_id res chain seq x y z
N VAL A 1 16.38 28.94 6.87
CA VAL A 1 15.82 30.26 7.20
C VAL A 1 14.60 30.03 8.08
N GLY A 2 14.75 30.19 9.40
CA GLY A 2 13.68 29.90 10.36
C GLY A 2 12.73 31.08 10.49
N VAL A 3 11.43 30.85 10.32
CA VAL A 3 10.41 31.86 10.61
C VAL A 3 10.11 31.79 12.10
N ALA A 4 10.72 32.68 12.88
CA ALA A 4 10.35 32.89 14.26
C ALA A 4 9.07 33.74 14.30
N PHE A 5 7.92 33.13 14.56
CA PHE A 5 6.72 33.88 14.93
C PHE A 5 6.87 34.32 16.39
N PHE A 6 7.47 35.49 16.58
CA PHE A 6 7.45 36.20 17.85
C PHE A 6 6.02 36.73 18.06
N VAL A 7 5.29 36.16 19.01
CA VAL A 7 3.97 36.67 19.38
C VAL A 7 4.20 37.94 20.20
N ASP A 8 4.09 39.09 19.54
CA ASP A 8 4.17 40.40 20.19
C ASP A 8 3.00 40.58 21.17
N VAL A 9 3.32 40.79 22.44
CA VAL A 9 2.36 40.86 23.56
C VAL A 9 1.53 42.16 23.55
N HIS A 10 1.71 43.02 22.55
CA HIS A 10 0.98 44.28 22.41
C HIS A 10 -0.34 44.18 21.61
N THR A 11 -0.65 43.02 21.01
CA THR A 11 -1.92 42.76 20.28
C THR A 11 -3.04 42.19 21.17
N ILE A 12 -2.87 42.19 22.50
CA ILE A 12 -3.93 41.73 23.43
C ILE A 12 -4.76 42.94 23.87
N GLY A 13 -5.78 43.28 23.08
CA GLY A 13 -6.82 44.23 23.49
C GLY A 13 -7.62 43.73 24.70
N PRO A 14 -8.21 44.61 25.53
CA PRO A 14 -8.69 44.30 26.89
C PRO A 14 -10.00 43.51 26.94
N ARG A 15 -10.41 42.88 25.83
CA ARG A 15 -11.71 42.19 25.68
C ARG A 15 -11.55 40.84 24.97
N MET A 16 -10.52 40.07 25.27
CA MET A 16 -10.36 38.73 24.69
C MET A 16 -10.98 37.65 25.59
N ASN A 17 -12.01 36.96 25.09
CA ASN A 17 -12.70 35.88 25.80
C ASN A 17 -11.77 34.67 25.98
N TYR A 18 -11.68 34.12 27.19
CA TYR A 18 -10.77 33.02 27.55
C TYR A 18 -10.94 31.76 26.69
N LYS A 19 -12.11 31.55 26.07
CA LYS A 19 -12.33 30.47 25.11
C LYS A 19 -11.50 30.65 23.82
N LYS A 20 -11.28 31.88 23.36
CA LYS A 20 -10.43 32.18 22.19
C LYS A 20 -8.94 32.05 22.52
N LEU A 21 -8.53 32.43 23.73
CA LEU A 21 -7.15 32.23 24.20
C LEU A 21 -6.82 30.74 24.33
N LEU A 22 -7.75 29.94 24.86
CA LEU A 22 -7.63 28.48 24.96
C LEU A 22 -7.49 27.81 23.58
N LEU A 23 -8.24 28.29 22.58
CA LEU A 23 -8.17 27.77 21.22
C LEU A 23 -6.80 28.04 20.56
N LEU A 24 -6.18 29.19 20.86
CA LEU A 24 -4.87 29.55 20.33
C LEU A 24 -3.74 28.69 20.93
N LEU A 25 -3.84 28.37 22.23
CA LEU A 25 -2.87 27.52 22.95
C LEU A 25 -2.92 26.05 22.51
N LEU A 26 -4.09 25.56 22.06
CA LEU A 26 -4.23 24.19 21.56
C LEU A 26 -3.69 24.01 20.13
N PHE A 27 -3.54 25.10 19.36
CA PHE A 27 -3.08 25.00 17.97
C PHE A 27 -1.56 24.83 17.84
N SER A 28 -0.78 25.08 18.91
CA SER A 28 0.69 24.98 18.88
C SER A 28 1.23 23.55 18.98
N PHE A 29 0.37 22.55 19.22
CA PHE A 29 0.84 21.20 19.58
C PHE A 29 1.04 20.23 18.41
N VAL A 30 0.78 20.62 17.15
CA VAL A 30 0.77 19.66 16.01
C VAL A 30 1.78 20.00 14.92
N LEU A 31 3.04 20.22 15.29
CA LEU A 31 4.14 19.97 14.33
C LEU A 31 5.38 19.43 15.02
N SER A 32 5.38 18.12 15.27
CA SER A 32 6.60 17.40 15.64
C SER A 32 7.44 17.16 14.38
N GLN A 33 8.45 18.00 14.14
CA GLN A 33 9.53 17.66 13.21
C GLN A 33 10.53 16.78 13.95
N THR A 34 10.53 15.47 13.69
CA THR A 34 11.64 14.60 14.10
C THR A 34 12.37 14.15 12.84
N GLY A 35 13.44 14.86 12.52
CA GLY A 35 14.46 14.38 11.59
C GLY A 35 15.26 13.25 12.25
N GLY A 36 15.52 12.19 11.49
CA GLY A 36 16.30 11.05 11.96
C GLY A 36 16.82 10.21 10.80
N GLY A 37 18.08 10.47 10.45
CA GLY A 37 19.12 9.56 9.97
C GLY A 37 18.82 8.45 8.95
N ALA A 38 19.65 8.45 7.92
CA ALA A 38 19.90 7.40 6.93
C ALA A 38 20.17 6.01 7.55
N ASN A 39 19.45 4.99 7.07
CA ASN A 39 19.73 3.54 7.11
C ASN A 39 20.29 2.94 8.41
N THR A 40 19.39 2.41 9.24
CA THR A 40 19.72 1.44 10.30
C THR A 40 19.95 0.06 9.67
N THR A 41 21.11 -0.56 9.95
CA THR A 41 21.40 -1.96 9.58
C THR A 41 20.60 -2.91 10.47
N ASN A 42 20.33 -4.14 10.01
CA ASN A 42 19.41 -5.10 10.63
C ASN A 42 19.87 -5.69 12.00
N ASP A 43 20.99 -5.23 12.56
CA ASP A 43 21.64 -5.86 13.71
C ASP A 43 21.27 -5.23 15.08
N GLU A 44 20.49 -4.15 15.10
CA GLU A 44 20.04 -3.50 16.35
C GLU A 44 18.73 -4.11 16.88
N PRO A 45 18.59 -4.39 18.19
CA PRO A 45 17.34 -4.88 18.76
C PRO A 45 16.24 -3.81 18.67
N LEU A 46 15.19 -4.13 17.93
CA LEU A 46 14.10 -3.21 17.58
C LEU A 46 13.42 -2.61 18.81
N THR A 47 13.54 -1.30 18.99
CA THR A 47 12.70 -0.56 19.94
C THR A 47 11.26 -0.48 19.41
N GLY A 48 10.26 -0.42 20.30
CA GLY A 48 8.84 -0.59 19.95
C GLY A 48 8.24 0.37 18.91
N LYS A 49 8.97 1.42 18.50
CA LYS A 49 8.61 2.30 17.38
C LYS A 49 9.01 1.72 16.01
N GLU A 50 10.08 0.94 15.93
CA GLU A 50 10.52 0.32 14.67
C GLU A 50 9.76 -0.97 14.34
N ALA A 51 9.15 -1.63 15.34
CA ALA A 51 8.25 -2.75 15.12
C ALA A 51 7.05 -2.38 14.23
N GLN A 52 6.63 -1.11 14.23
CA GLN A 52 5.55 -0.57 13.40
C GLN A 52 6.01 -0.27 11.96
N SER A 53 7.32 -0.18 11.72
CA SER A 53 7.92 0.04 10.39
C SER A 53 8.58 -1.24 9.85
N ARG A 54 8.03 -2.42 10.15
CA ARG A 54 8.44 -3.64 9.45
C ARG A 54 7.96 -3.57 8.01
N GLN A 55 8.90 -3.50 7.08
CA GLN A 55 8.62 -3.69 5.67
C GLN A 55 7.97 -5.06 5.51
N SER A 56 6.73 -5.08 5.00
CA SER A 56 6.02 -6.33 4.73
C SER A 56 6.66 -7.00 3.52
N ILE A 57 7.53 -7.97 3.76
CA ILE A 57 8.10 -8.79 2.70
C ILE A 57 7.00 -9.64 2.08
N ASP A 58 6.94 -9.64 0.76
CA ASP A 58 5.96 -10.44 0.05
C ASP A 58 6.30 -11.93 0.12
N GLY A 59 5.27 -12.77 0.21
CA GLY A 59 5.43 -14.21 0.28
C GLY A 59 5.25 -14.86 -1.10
N VAL A 60 5.74 -16.09 -1.24
CA VAL A 60 5.47 -16.92 -2.41
C VAL A 60 4.12 -17.63 -2.25
N ALA A 61 3.31 -17.61 -3.30
CA ALA A 61 2.02 -18.31 -3.39
C ALA A 61 2.14 -19.65 -4.13
N ALA A 62 2.94 -19.71 -5.21
CA ALA A 62 3.16 -20.93 -6.01
C ALA A 62 4.40 -20.80 -6.91
N PHE A 63 4.88 -21.94 -7.41
CA PHE A 63 5.92 -22.03 -8.44
C PHE A 63 5.34 -22.69 -9.69
N VAL A 64 5.70 -22.17 -10.87
CA VAL A 64 5.29 -22.71 -12.17
C VAL A 64 6.53 -22.72 -13.07
N GLY A 65 7.18 -23.88 -13.19
CA GLY A 65 8.51 -23.97 -13.80
C GLY A 65 9.53 -23.15 -13.01
N ASP A 66 10.16 -22.19 -13.68
CA ASP A 66 11.09 -21.20 -13.13
C ASP A 66 10.41 -19.91 -12.66
N LYS A 67 9.11 -19.73 -12.95
CA LYS A 67 8.37 -18.51 -12.61
C LYS A 67 7.73 -18.63 -11.23
N THR A 68 7.89 -17.58 -10.42
CA THR A 68 7.31 -17.48 -9.08
C THR A 68 6.02 -16.64 -9.10
N ILE A 69 5.01 -17.09 -8.38
CA ILE A 69 3.76 -16.35 -8.16
C ILE A 69 3.76 -15.80 -6.74
N LEU A 70 3.52 -14.50 -6.58
CA LEU A 70 3.56 -13.82 -5.30
C LEU A 70 2.20 -13.83 -4.59
N LYS A 71 2.22 -13.68 -3.26
CA LYS A 71 1.00 -13.55 -2.46
C LYS A 71 0.30 -12.22 -2.71
N SER A 72 1.05 -11.14 -2.93
CA SER A 72 0.48 -9.84 -3.31
C SER A 72 -0.35 -9.93 -4.60
N ASP A 73 0.13 -10.60 -5.63
CA ASP A 73 -0.60 -10.81 -6.89
C ASP A 73 -1.98 -11.45 -6.66
N ILE A 74 -2.00 -12.52 -5.86
CA ILE A 74 -3.24 -13.23 -5.51
C ILE A 74 -4.16 -12.33 -4.67
N ASN A 75 -3.62 -11.61 -3.69
CA ASN A 75 -4.39 -10.76 -2.80
C ASN A 75 -4.97 -9.54 -3.52
N GLN A 76 -4.25 -8.97 -4.49
CA GLN A 76 -4.72 -7.86 -5.32
C GLN A 76 -5.88 -8.31 -6.20
N ALA A 77 -5.73 -9.45 -6.89
CA ALA A 77 -6.82 -10.02 -7.68
C ALA A 77 -8.03 -10.40 -6.82
N LEU A 78 -7.80 -10.97 -5.63
CA LEU A 78 -8.87 -11.34 -4.70
C LEU A 78 -9.62 -10.13 -4.18
N SER A 79 -8.90 -9.06 -3.80
CA SER A 79 -9.51 -7.81 -3.33
C SER A 79 -10.41 -7.19 -4.39
N MET A 80 -9.94 -7.17 -5.65
CA MET A 80 -10.74 -6.67 -6.77
C MET A 80 -12.00 -7.52 -6.99
N ALA A 81 -11.86 -8.85 -6.99
CA ALA A 81 -12.98 -9.75 -7.22
C ALA A 81 -14.02 -9.71 -6.08
N VAL A 82 -13.57 -9.61 -4.82
CA VAL A 82 -14.43 -9.42 -3.65
C VAL A 82 -15.24 -8.13 -3.77
N PHE A 83 -14.58 -7.03 -4.17
CA PHE A 83 -15.24 -5.76 -4.38
C PHE A 83 -16.27 -5.80 -5.51
N GLN A 84 -15.91 -6.38 -6.66
CA GLN A 84 -16.80 -6.54 -7.82
C GLN A 84 -18.04 -7.38 -7.49
N GLN A 85 -17.86 -8.45 -6.71
CA GLN A 85 -18.94 -9.34 -6.30
C GLN A 85 -19.71 -8.87 -5.06
N ARG A 86 -19.34 -7.70 -4.49
CA ARG A 86 -19.95 -7.13 -3.28
C ARG A 86 -19.99 -8.13 -2.10
N LEU A 87 -18.97 -8.99 -1.99
CA LEU A 87 -18.91 -10.00 -0.92
C LEU A 87 -18.56 -9.34 0.42
N ASN A 88 -19.21 -9.79 1.50
CA ASN A 88 -18.90 -9.32 2.84
C ASN A 88 -17.85 -10.24 3.50
N PRO A 89 -16.65 -9.75 3.86
CA PRO A 89 -15.61 -10.56 4.48
C PRO A 89 -16.03 -11.29 5.76
N ASN A 90 -16.98 -10.72 6.51
CA ASN A 90 -17.44 -11.29 7.78
C ASN A 90 -18.45 -12.43 7.58
N ASN A 91 -19.25 -12.38 6.50
CA ASN A 91 -20.38 -13.29 6.30
C ASN A 91 -20.12 -14.31 5.17
N ASP A 92 -19.29 -13.97 4.19
CA ASP A 92 -19.09 -14.74 2.96
C ASP A 92 -17.74 -15.48 2.90
N ALA A 93 -17.14 -15.80 4.06
CA ALA A 93 -15.80 -16.40 4.15
C ALA A 93 -15.61 -17.64 3.24
N ASN A 94 -16.61 -18.52 3.15
CA ASN A 94 -16.57 -19.71 2.27
C ASN A 94 -16.52 -19.34 0.77
N LYS A 95 -17.28 -18.32 0.35
CA LYS A 95 -17.27 -17.84 -1.04
C LYS A 95 -15.93 -17.20 -1.36
N ILE A 96 -15.38 -16.40 -0.45
CA ILE A 96 -14.06 -15.77 -0.59
C ILE A 96 -12.96 -16.84 -0.69
N LEU A 97 -13.03 -17.91 0.11
CA LEU A 97 -12.08 -19.01 0.03
C LEU A 97 -12.16 -19.74 -1.31
N LYS A 98 -13.37 -19.99 -1.82
CA LYS A 98 -13.58 -20.58 -3.15
C LYS A 98 -13.00 -19.66 -4.24
N LEU A 99 -13.33 -18.37 -4.19
CA LEU A 99 -12.83 -17.35 -5.11
C LEU A 99 -11.31 -17.26 -5.10
N LYS A 100 -10.68 -17.31 -3.92
CA LYS A 100 -9.22 -17.35 -3.79
C LYS A 100 -8.61 -18.55 -4.51
N ARG A 101 -9.19 -19.75 -4.37
CA ARG A 101 -8.72 -20.95 -5.08
C ARG A 101 -8.83 -20.81 -6.59
N GLU A 102 -9.94 -20.25 -7.07
CA GLU A 102 -10.16 -20.00 -8.49
C GLU A 102 -9.15 -18.99 -9.06
N ILE A 103 -8.86 -17.93 -8.30
CA ILE A 103 -7.85 -16.93 -8.67
C ILE A 103 -6.46 -17.55 -8.75
N VAL A 104 -6.05 -18.33 -7.74
CA VAL A 104 -4.75 -19.03 -7.77
C VAL A 104 -4.65 -19.92 -9.00
N ARG A 105 -5.70 -20.70 -9.30
CA ARG A 105 -5.73 -21.55 -10.50
C ARG A 105 -5.63 -20.74 -11.79
N SER A 106 -6.37 -19.64 -11.90
CA SER A 106 -6.34 -18.76 -13.08
C SER A 106 -4.96 -18.14 -13.30
N VAL A 107 -4.32 -17.66 -12.23
CA VAL A 107 -2.97 -17.10 -12.28
C VAL A 107 -1.94 -18.15 -12.68
N VAL A 108 -2.01 -19.36 -12.11
CA VAL A 108 -1.16 -20.49 -12.52
C VAL A 108 -1.36 -20.81 -13.99
N ASN A 109 -2.61 -20.98 -14.45
CA ASN A 109 -2.90 -21.30 -15.85
C ASN A 109 -2.36 -20.23 -16.81
N ARG A 110 -2.53 -18.94 -16.47
CA ARG A 110 -1.98 -17.84 -17.27
C ARG A 110 -0.46 -17.89 -17.34
N LYS A 111 0.23 -18.20 -16.23
CA LYS A 111 1.70 -18.35 -16.23
C LYS A 111 2.15 -19.53 -17.10
N VAL A 112 1.42 -20.65 -17.07
CA VAL A 112 1.71 -21.80 -17.96
C VAL A 112 1.59 -21.39 -19.43
N VAL A 113 0.53 -20.70 -19.83
CA VAL A 113 0.37 -20.23 -21.21
C VAL A 113 1.49 -19.28 -21.63
N LEU A 114 1.88 -18.34 -20.76
CA LEU A 114 2.99 -17.42 -21.03
C LEU A 114 4.32 -18.15 -21.17
N MET A 115 4.55 -19.21 -20.40
CA MET A 115 5.74 -20.06 -20.56
C MET A 115 5.75 -20.78 -21.90
N MET A 116 4.61 -21.35 -22.31
CA MET A 116 4.52 -22.02 -23.61
C MET A 116 4.73 -21.03 -24.76
N ALA A 117 4.17 -19.82 -24.65
CA ALA A 117 4.41 -18.75 -25.62
C ALA A 117 5.89 -18.35 -25.71
N GLU A 118 6.59 -18.28 -24.58
CA GLU A 118 8.03 -18.00 -24.54
C GLU A 118 8.85 -19.14 -25.19
N LEU A 119 8.49 -20.40 -24.92
CA LEU A 119 9.10 -21.57 -25.56
C LEU A 119 8.89 -21.58 -27.08
N ASP A 120 7.71 -21.20 -27.54
CA ASP A 120 7.35 -21.09 -28.95
C ASP A 120 7.85 -19.78 -29.59
N SER A 121 8.64 -18.97 -28.87
CA SER A 121 9.20 -17.69 -29.35
C SER A 121 8.15 -16.69 -29.83
N ILE A 122 6.96 -16.70 -29.23
CA ILE A 122 5.88 -15.77 -29.52
C ILE A 122 6.18 -14.43 -28.86
N VAL A 123 6.32 -13.37 -29.67
CA VAL A 123 6.57 -11.99 -29.22
C VAL A 123 5.52 -11.07 -29.82
N VAL A 124 4.94 -10.21 -28.99
CA VAL A 124 3.95 -9.21 -29.42
C VAL A 124 4.64 -7.86 -29.55
N SER A 125 4.47 -7.19 -30.69
CA SER A 125 5.04 -5.85 -30.93
C SER A 125 4.16 -4.73 -30.37
N ASP A 126 4.75 -3.61 -29.95
CA ASP A 126 4.01 -2.45 -29.41
C ASP A 126 2.91 -1.97 -30.37
N LYS A 127 3.19 -1.95 -31.69
CA LYS A 127 2.21 -1.58 -32.72
C LYS A 127 0.97 -2.48 -32.72
N GLU A 128 1.11 -3.76 -32.35
CA GLU A 128 -0.01 -4.69 -32.25
C GLU A 128 -0.81 -4.49 -30.97
N ILE A 129 -0.13 -4.10 -29.88
CA ILE A 129 -0.78 -3.68 -28.63
C ILE A 129 -1.63 -2.43 -28.87
N ASP A 130 -1.06 -1.39 -29.49
CA ASP A 130 -1.73 -0.12 -29.75
C ASP A 130 -3.01 -0.30 -30.57
N ARG A 131 -2.94 -1.08 -31.66
CA ARG A 131 -4.11 -1.41 -32.48
C ARG A 131 -5.23 -2.07 -31.68
N THR A 132 -4.89 -2.94 -30.72
CA THR A 132 -5.88 -3.67 -29.92
C THR A 132 -6.54 -2.76 -28.87
N LEU A 133 -5.91 -1.64 -28.49
CA LEU A 133 -6.47 -0.68 -27.53
C LEU A 133 -7.36 0.38 -28.19
N GLU A 134 -7.22 0.59 -29.50
CA GLU A 134 -8.02 1.55 -30.28
C GLU A 134 -9.38 0.97 -30.75
N ASP A 135 -9.51 -0.36 -30.77
CA ASP A 135 -10.75 -1.11 -31.08
C ASP A 135 -11.66 -1.30 -29.84
#